data_AF-U5S479-F1
#
_entry.id   AF-U5S479-F1
#
_cell.length_a   1.000
_cell.length_b   1.000
_cell.length_c   1.000
_cell.angle_alpha   90.00
_cell.angle_beta   90.00
_cell.angle_gamma   90.00
#
_symmetry.space_group_name_H-M   'P 1'
#
loop_
_entity.id
_entity.type
_entity.pdbx_description
1 polymer ?
#
loop_
_entity_poly.entity_id
_entity_poly.type
_entity_poly.pdbx_seq_one_letter_code
_entity_poly.pdbx_strand_id
1 'polypeptide(L)' 'MIISNAPTTFEFGDVDDFVCTPAVNPTNITIPNKCKWYLNFTCRQPGEVTRHAQSTTQNAAQTYSYANWIKTFKHVQDFL' A
#
# COMPACT_ATOMS: atom_id res chain seq x y z
N MET A 1 20.42 13.29 -9.76
CA MET A 1 21.02 11.98 -9.37
C MET A 1 19.85 11.08 -9.01
N ILE A 2 19.49 10.13 -9.88
CA ILE A 2 18.41 9.18 -9.57
C ILE A 2 19.01 8.16 -8.61
N ILE A 3 18.63 8.24 -7.34
CA ILE A 3 19.01 7.22 -6.36
C ILE A 3 18.19 5.99 -6.73
N SER A 4 18.80 5.02 -7.42
CA SER A 4 18.16 3.71 -7.56
C SER A 4 18.18 3.07 -6.18
N ASN A 5 17.10 3.24 -5.42
CA ASN A 5 16.91 2.47 -4.19
C ASN A 5 16.96 1.00 -4.60
N ALA A 6 17.84 0.23 -3.95
CA ALA A 6 17.89 -1.21 -4.14
C ALA A 6 16.47 -1.78 -3.93
N PRO A 7 16.04 -2.76 -4.74
CA PRO A 7 14.71 -3.34 -4.60
C PRO A 7 14.58 -3.92 -3.18
N THR A 8 13.47 -3.58 -2.50
CA THR A 8 13.18 -4.14 -1.17
C THR A 8 12.98 -5.66 -1.29
N THR A 9 13.75 -6.42 -0.53
CA THR A 9 13.64 -7.88 -0.46
C THR A 9 12.56 -8.28 0.54
N PHE A 10 11.84 -9.36 0.24
CA PHE A 10 10.80 -9.91 1.10
C PHE A 10 11.12 -11.36 1.42
N GLU A 11 11.14 -11.70 2.70
CA GLU A 11 11.49 -13.03 3.18
C GLU A 11 10.47 -13.50 4.22
N PHE A 12 10.13 -14.77 4.21
CA PHE A 12 9.30 -15.36 5.26
C PHE A 12 10.20 -15.88 6.38
N GLY A 13 9.88 -15.51 7.62
CA GLY A 13 10.71 -15.81 8.78
C GLY A 13 9.89 -16.22 10.00
N ASP A 14 10.58 -16.84 10.95
CA ASP A 14 10.03 -17.16 12.27
C ASP A 14 10.07 -15.91 13.16
N VAL A 15 9.19 -14.96 12.84
CA VAL A 15 9.02 -13.69 13.54
C VAL A 15 7.57 -13.53 13.98
N ASP A 16 7.36 -12.84 15.10
CA ASP A 16 6.02 -12.62 15.64
C ASP A 16 5.24 -11.51 14.94
N ASP A 17 5.91 -10.56 14.31
CA ASP A 17 5.26 -9.47 13.57
C ASP A 17 6.12 -9.07 12.37
N PHE A 18 5.59 -8.24 11.48
CA PHE A 18 6.32 -7.72 10.32
C PHE A 18 7.55 -6.93 10.77
N VAL A 19 8.75 -7.41 10.40
CA VAL A 19 10.02 -6.74 10.73
C VAL A 19 10.58 -6.03 9.51
N CYS A 20 10.61 -4.70 9.57
CA CYS A 20 11.17 -3.83 8.53
C CYS A 20 12.61 -3.44 8.88
N THR A 21 13.57 -3.81 8.04
CA THR A 21 15.00 -3.51 8.26
C THR A 21 15.58 -2.76 7.06
N PRO A 22 16.10 -1.53 7.24
CA PRO A 22 15.97 -0.64 8.41
C PRO A 22 14.53 -0.10 8.58
N ALA A 23 14.21 0.43 9.77
CA ALA A 23 12.86 0.90 10.11
C ALA A 23 12.35 2.05 9.21
N VAL A 24 13.26 2.86 8.66
CA VAL A 24 12.95 3.94 7.72
C VAL A 24 13.59 3.59 6.37
N ASN A 25 12.78 3.53 5.31
CA ASN A 25 13.15 3.01 3.99
C ASN A 25 13.68 1.56 4.04
N PRO A 26 12.82 0.58 4.37
CA PRO A 26 13.25 -0.81 4.54
C PRO A 26 13.77 -1.39 3.23
N THR A 27 14.95 -2.00 3.33
CA THR A 27 15.59 -2.76 2.25
C THR A 27 15.27 -4.25 2.36
N ASN A 28 14.94 -4.75 3.55
CA ASN A 28 14.43 -6.10 3.77
C ASN A 28 13.18 -6.05 4.66
N ILE A 29 12.16 -6.83 4.31
CA ILE A 29 10.93 -7.00 5.08
C ILE A 29 10.74 -8.49 5.36
N THR A 30 10.80 -8.86 6.64
CA THR A 30 10.53 -10.22 7.08
C THR A 30 9.06 -10.37 7.46
N ILE A 31 8.37 -11.25 6.74
CA ILE A 31 6.95 -11.56 6.94
C ILE A 31 6.83 -12.76 7.90
N PRO A 32 6.00 -12.68 8.94
CA PRO A 32 5.74 -13.80 9.84
C PRO A 32 5.25 -15.05 9.09
N ASN A 33 5.82 -16.22 9.39
CA ASN A 33 5.34 -17.51 8.86
C ASN A 33 3.86 -17.80 9.22
N LYS A 34 3.33 -17.17 10.28
CA LYS A 34 1.92 -17.26 10.66
C LYS A 34 0.98 -16.45 9.77
N CYS A 35 1.49 -15.53 8.94
CA CYS A 35 0.70 -14.70 8.04
C CYS A 35 0.27 -15.48 6.79
N LYS A 36 -0.80 -16.29 6.93
CA LYS A 36 -1.29 -17.22 5.89
C LYS A 36 -2.34 -16.65 4.95
N TRP A 37 -2.93 -15.51 5.31
CA TRP A 37 -4.07 -14.93 4.61
C TRP A 37 -3.75 -13.51 4.18
N TYR A 38 -4.27 -13.11 3.03
CA TYR A 38 -4.24 -11.73 2.58
C TYR A 38 -5.66 -11.28 2.26
N LEU A 39 -5.98 -10.03 2.59
CA LEU A 39 -7.25 -9.41 2.24
C LEU A 39 -7.03 -8.54 1.01
N ASN A 40 -7.77 -8.82 -0.05
CA ASN A 40 -7.82 -7.98 -1.24
C ASN A 40 -9.20 -7.30 -1.32
N PHE A 41 -9.21 -6.00 -1.57
CA PHE A 41 -10.43 -5.25 -1.81
C PHE A 41 -10.18 -4.23 -2.92
N THR A 42 -11.24 -3.63 -3.45
CA THR A 42 -11.14 -2.57 -4.45
C THR A 42 -12.05 -1.42 -4.07
N CYS A 43 -11.67 -0.20 -4.47
CA CYS A 43 -12.51 0.97 -4.30
C CYS A 43 -12.82 1.56 -5.67
N ARG A 44 -14.10 1.85 -5.90
CA ARG A 44 -14.55 2.49 -7.14
C ARG A 44 -14.09 3.94 -7.14
N GLN A 45 -13.43 4.35 -8.23
CA GLN A 45 -13.15 5.76 -8.45
C GLN A 45 -14.44 6.53 -8.74
N PRO A 46 -14.61 7.75 -8.21
CA PRO A 46 -15.81 8.55 -8.47
C PRO A 46 -15.96 8.83 -9.96
N GLY A 47 -17.04 8.32 -10.55
CA GLY A 47 -17.24 8.25 -12.00
C GLY A 47 -17.32 9.59 -12.71
N GLU A 48 -17.72 10.65 -11.99
CA GLU A 48 -17.81 12.02 -12.54
C GLU A 48 -16.44 12.59 -12.90
N VAL A 49 -15.38 12.15 -12.20
CA VAL A 49 -14.03 12.70 -12.37
C VAL A 49 -13.19 11.85 -13.34
N THR A 50 -13.54 10.58 -13.54
CA THR A 50 -12.89 9.68 -14.50
C THR A 50 -13.38 9.82 -15.93
N ARG A 51 -14.51 10.49 -16.21
CA ARG A 51 -14.96 10.77 -17.60
C ARG A 51 -14.00 11.66 -18.38
N HIS A 52 -13.12 12.37 -17.68
CA HIS A 52 -12.08 13.23 -18.25
C HIS A 52 -10.70 12.58 -18.11
N ALA A 53 -10.61 11.29 -18.45
CA ALA A 53 -9.46 10.40 -18.26
C ALA A 53 -8.12 10.83 -18.92
N GLN A 54 -8.02 12.06 -19.44
CA GLN A 54 -6.82 12.63 -20.05
C GLN A 54 -6.62 14.12 -19.73
N SER A 55 -7.35 14.67 -18.75
CA SER A 55 -7.25 16.09 -18.37
C SER A 55 -6.99 16.27 -16.88
N THR A 56 -6.81 17.52 -16.44
CA THR A 56 -6.37 17.90 -15.08
C THR A 56 -7.21 17.32 -13.94
N THR A 57 -8.44 16.90 -14.23
CA THR A 57 -9.37 16.29 -13.28
C THR A 57 -9.07 14.82 -12.98
N GLN A 58 -8.41 14.07 -13.87
CA GLN A 58 -8.03 12.67 -13.62
C GLN A 58 -7.18 12.50 -12.34
N ASN A 59 -6.24 13.42 -12.13
CA ASN A 59 -5.38 13.41 -10.94
C ASN A 59 -6.18 13.62 -9.66
N ALA A 60 -7.18 14.50 -9.68
CA ALA A 60 -8.03 14.77 -8.50
C ALA A 60 -8.83 13.53 -8.08
N ALA A 61 -9.38 12.78 -9.04
CA ALA A 61 -10.10 11.52 -8.78
C ALA A 61 -9.20 10.48 -8.10
N GLN A 62 -7.99 10.34 -8.65
CA GLN A 62 -6.98 9.42 -8.15
C GLN A 62 -6.54 9.82 -6.73
N THR A 63 -6.15 11.08 -6.52
CA THR A 63 -5.75 11.58 -5.20
C THR A 63 -6.84 11.38 -4.15
N TYR A 64 -8.11 11.68 -4.48
CA TYR A 64 -9.23 11.44 -3.58
C TYR A 64 -9.40 9.95 -3.24
N SER A 65 -9.29 9.08 -4.24
CA SER A 65 -9.43 7.63 -4.06
C SER A 65 -8.29 7.06 -3.21
N TYR A 66 -7.03 7.46 -3.47
CA TYR A 66 -5.86 7.02 -2.71
C TYR A 66 -5.86 7.54 -1.27
N ALA A 67 -6.27 8.78 -1.03
CA ALA A 67 -6.35 9.34 0.32
C ALA A 67 -7.38 8.58 1.18
N ASN A 68 -8.54 8.25 0.61
CA ASN A 68 -9.55 7.44 1.30
C ASN A 68 -9.12 5.98 1.44
N TRP A 69 -8.41 5.44 0.45
CA TRP A 69 -7.86 4.08 0.50
C TRP A 69 -6.97 3.85 1.73
N ILE A 70 -6.05 4.78 2.01
CA ILE A 70 -5.14 4.68 3.17
C ILE A 70 -5.94 4.67 4.49
N LYS A 71 -7.00 5.48 4.60
CA LYS A 71 -7.86 5.50 5.78
C LYS A 71 -8.60 4.18 5.96
N THR A 72 -9.21 3.67 4.89
CA THR A 72 -9.91 2.37 4.91
C THR A 72 -8.95 1.26 5.30
N PHE A 73 -7.76 1.22 4.72
CA PHE A 73 -6.74 0.22 5.04
C PHE A 73 -6.37 0.26 6.53
N LYS A 74 -6.13 1.46 7.07
CA LYS A 74 -5.84 1.61 8.50
C LYS A 74 -6.98 1.12 9.39
N HIS A 75 -8.24 1.47 9.06
CA HIS A 75 -9.40 0.97 9.82
C HIS A 75 -9.56 -0.54 9.77
N VAL A 76 -9.25 -1.16 8.63
CA VAL A 76 -9.26 -2.62 8.50
C VAL A 76 -8.13 -3.25 9.30
N GLN A 77 -6.93 -2.69 9.27
CA GLN A 77 -5.80 -3.14 10.10
C GLN A 77 -6.08 -3.01 11.59
N ASP A 78 -6.72 -1.93 12.03
CA ASP A 78 -7.08 -1.71 13.44
C ASP A 78 -8.19 -2.66 13.92
N PHE A 79 -9.01 -3.19 13.00
CA PHE A 79 -10.11 -4.12 13.32
C PHE A 79 -9.65 -5.58 13.44
N LEU A 80 -8.65 -5.98 12.64
CA LEU A 80 -8.12 -7.34 12.59
C LEU A 80 -7.11 -7.60 13.72
#